data_AF-A0A699T9V1-F1
#
_entry.id   AF-A0A699T9V1-F1
#
_cell.length_a   1.000
_cell.length_b   1.000
_cell.length_c   1.000
_cell.angle_alpha   90.00
_cell.angle_beta   90.00
_cell.angle_gamma   90.00
#
_symmetry.space_group_name_H-M   'P 1'
#
loop_
_entity.id
_entity.type
_entity.pdbx_description
1 polymer ?
#
loop_
_entity_poly.entity_id
_entity_poly.type
_entity_poly.pdbx_seq_one_letter_code
_entity_poly.pdbx_strand_id
1 'polypeptide(L)'
;MIVVASENNELIPTRLVTGWRVCIDYRTLNDATRKDHFSLPFMNQMLERLAGNEFYCFLDGFSGYFQIPIDPQDQEKTTFTCPYGTFAYRRMPFRLCNAPGTFQRCMMSILHDMIEKAMELF
;
A
#
# COMPACT_ATOMS: atom_id res chain seq x y z
N MET A 1 15.45 -1.00 -20.15
CA MET A 1 15.75 -1.91 -19.01
C MET A 1 17.24 -1.94 -18.87
N ILE A 2 17.79 -1.56 -17.72
CA ILE A 2 19.23 -1.59 -17.46
C ILE A 2 19.49 -2.86 -16.67
N VAL A 3 20.60 -3.55 -16.91
CA VAL A 3 20.96 -4.75 -16.17
C VAL A 3 22.18 -4.40 -15.33
N VAL A 4 22.06 -4.54 -14.01
CA VAL A 4 23.13 -4.22 -13.05
C VAL A 4 23.59 -5.53 -12.43
N ALA A 5 24.90 -5.77 -12.40
CA ALA A 5 25.46 -6.93 -11.71
C ALA A 5 25.46 -6.68 -10.20
N SER A 6 24.87 -7.60 -9.45
CA SER A 6 24.95 -7.67 -7.98
C SER A 6 26.36 -8.04 -7.52
N GLU A 7 26.64 -7.92 -6.21
CA GLU A 7 27.88 -8.39 -5.58
C GLU A 7 28.12 -9.90 -5.81
N ASN A 8 27.05 -10.67 -6.02
CA ASN A 8 27.09 -12.09 -6.34
C ASN A 8 27.14 -12.38 -7.85
N ASN A 9 27.44 -11.37 -8.68
CA ASN A 9 27.46 -11.46 -10.15
C ASN A 9 26.11 -11.82 -10.81
N GLU A 10 25.01 -11.70 -10.06
CA GLU A 10 23.66 -11.88 -10.59
C GLU A 10 23.22 -10.64 -11.37
N LEU A 11 22.67 -10.86 -12.56
CA LEU A 11 22.17 -9.80 -13.43
C LEU A 11 20.77 -9.36 -12.99
N ILE A 12 20.68 -8.22 -12.30
CA ILE A 12 19.42 -7.67 -11.82
C ILE A 12 18.86 -6.69 -12.87
N PRO A 13 17.70 -6.97 -13.47
CA PRO A 13 17.02 -6.01 -14.33
C PRO A 13 16.50 -4.85 -13.49
N THR A 14 17.09 -3.67 -13.68
CA THR A 14 16.70 -2.42 -13.06
C THR A 14 15.93 -1.54 -14.05
N ARG A 15 14.89 -0.88 -13.54
CA ARG A 15 14.16 0.15 -14.30
C ARG A 15 14.99 1.43 -14.33
N LEU A 16 14.84 2.21 -15.40
CA LEU A 16 15.38 3.57 -15.46
C LEU A 16 14.85 4.36 -14.26
N VAL A 17 15.76 5.01 -13.52
CA VAL A 17 15.40 5.84 -12.37
C VAL A 17 14.72 7.10 -12.90
N THR A 18 13.40 7.17 -12.78
CA THR A 18 12.60 8.34 -13.19
C THR A 18 12.44 9.38 -12.07
N GLY A 19 12.90 9.08 -10.86
CA GLY A 19 12.87 9.97 -9.71
C GLY A 19 13.27 9.28 -8.40
N TRP A 20 13.46 10.07 -7.34
CA TRP A 20 13.76 9.58 -6.01
C TRP A 20 12.47 9.33 -5.21
N ARG A 21 12.42 8.22 -4.46
CA ARG A 21 11.31 7.89 -3.56
C ARG A 21 11.81 7.86 -2.12
N VAL A 22 11.14 8.61 -1.25
CA VAL A 22 11.42 8.56 0.19
C VAL A 22 10.96 7.23 0.75
N CYS A 23 11.87 6.48 1.37
CA CYS A 23 11.59 5.21 2.02
C CYS A 23 12.01 5.30 3.49
N ILE A 24 11.04 5.45 4.38
CA ILE A 24 11.30 5.44 5.82
C ILE A 24 11.34 4.00 6.33
N ASP A 25 12.33 3.70 7.16
CA ASP A 25 12.46 2.38 7.75
C ASP A 25 11.58 2.24 9.00
N TYR A 26 10.39 1.67 8.82
CA TYR A 26 9.45 1.39 9.90
C TYR A 26 9.52 -0.04 10.44
N ARG A 27 10.61 -0.81 10.20
CA ARG A 27 10.70 -2.21 10.68
C ARG A 27 10.46 -2.35 12.18
N THR A 28 11.19 -1.58 12.99
CA THR A 28 11.03 -1.59 14.46
C THR A 28 9.63 -1.16 14.88
N LEU A 29 9.06 -0.15 14.22
CA LEU A 29 7.70 0.30 14.50
C LEU A 29 6.68 -0.80 14.18
N ASN A 30 6.84 -1.49 13.06
CA ASN A 30 5.95 -2.56 12.63
C ASN A 30 6.00 -3.77 13.56
N ASP A 31 7.17 -4.07 14.13
CA ASP A 31 7.32 -5.15 15.10
C ASP A 31 6.66 -4.83 16.44
N ALA A 32 6.70 -3.56 16.86
CA ALA A 32 6.00 -3.08 18.05
C ALA A 32 4.50 -2.87 17.85
N THR A 33 4.04 -2.77 16.59
CA THR A 33 2.64 -2.51 16.27
C THR A 33 1.84 -3.80 16.29
N ARG A 34 0.65 -3.77 16.92
CA ARG A 34 -0.29 -4.88 16.85
C ARG A 34 -0.73 -5.08 15.40
N LYS A 35 -0.42 -6.24 14.83
CA LYS A 35 -0.80 -6.62 13.47
C LYS A 35 -2.31 -6.80 13.38
N ASP A 36 -2.89 -6.12 12.42
CA ASP A 36 -4.31 -6.22 12.09
C ASP A 36 -4.58 -7.50 11.29
N HIS A 37 -5.52 -8.30 11.76
CA HIS A 37 -5.92 -9.54 11.10
C HIS A 37 -7.04 -9.24 10.11
N PHE A 38 -6.68 -8.58 9.01
CA PHE A 38 -7.61 -8.34 7.93
C PHE A 38 -7.65 -9.56 6.98
N SER A 39 -8.82 -10.20 6.87
CA SER A 39 -9.03 -11.33 5.96
C SER A 39 -9.23 -10.83 4.54
N LEU A 40 -8.24 -11.07 3.69
CA LEU A 40 -8.37 -10.83 2.25
C LEU A 40 -9.36 -11.85 1.64
N PRO A 41 -10.26 -11.42 0.74
CA PRO A 41 -11.08 -12.33 -0.03
C PRO A 41 -10.21 -13.26 -0.88
N PHE A 42 -10.70 -14.47 -1.13
CA PHE A 42 -9.97 -15.45 -1.92
C PHE A 42 -9.99 -15.05 -3.41
N MET A 43 -8.81 -15.00 -4.03
CA MET A 43 -8.68 -14.49 -5.41
C MET A 43 -9.58 -15.22 -6.41
N ASN A 44 -9.71 -16.55 -6.32
CA ASN A 44 -10.56 -17.30 -7.25
C ASN A 44 -12.03 -16.93 -7.10
N GLN A 45 -12.50 -16.67 -5.88
CA GLN A 45 -13.88 -16.26 -5.62
C GLN A 45 -14.17 -14.89 -6.25
N MET A 46 -13.22 -13.97 -6.17
CA MET A 46 -13.34 -12.65 -6.82
C MET A 46 -13.36 -12.79 -8.34
N LEU A 47 -12.49 -13.62 -8.90
CA LEU A 47 -12.42 -13.86 -10.34
C LEU A 47 -13.69 -14.53 -10.88
N GLU A 48 -14.25 -15.48 -10.15
CA GLU A 48 -15.53 -16.11 -10.49
C GLU A 48 -16.68 -15.10 -10.51
N ARG A 49 -16.72 -14.15 -9.57
CA ARG A 49 -17.72 -13.07 -9.55
C ARG A 49 -17.58 -12.07 -10.69
N LEU A 50 -16.33 -11.80 -11.09
CA LEU A 50 -16.03 -10.92 -12.21
C LEU A 50 -16.26 -11.59 -13.57
N ALA A 51 -16.25 -12.92 -13.63
CA ALA A 51 -16.40 -13.66 -14.88
C ALA A 51 -17.75 -13.40 -15.54
N GLY A 52 -17.77 -13.43 -16.88
CA GLY A 52 -18.98 -13.22 -17.68
C GLY A 52 -19.28 -11.77 -18.04
N ASN A 53 -18.47 -10.80 -17.58
CA ASN A 53 -18.54 -9.42 -18.05
C ASN A 53 -17.82 -9.25 -19.39
N GLU A 54 -18.38 -8.41 -20.27
CA GLU A 54 -17.83 -8.12 -21.60
C GLU A 54 -16.61 -7.16 -21.55
N PHE A 55 -16.58 -6.27 -20.55
CA PHE A 55 -15.54 -5.26 -20.38
C PHE A 55 -14.99 -5.26 -18.96
N TYR A 56 -13.68 -5.09 -18.83
CA TYR A 56 -12.98 -4.96 -17.55
C TYR A 56 -12.25 -3.63 -17.49
N CYS A 57 -12.32 -2.97 -16.34
CA CYS A 57 -11.59 -1.74 -16.05
C CYS A 57 -10.77 -1.91 -14.77
N PHE A 58 -9.51 -1.48 -14.81
CA PHE A 58 -8.64 -1.45 -13.64
C PHE A 58 -8.48 -0.01 -13.18
N LEU A 59 -8.81 0.23 -11.92
CA LEU A 59 -8.64 1.52 -11.27
C LEU A 59 -7.45 1.43 -10.30
N ASP A 60 -6.41 2.21 -10.57
CA ASP A 60 -5.26 2.30 -9.67
C ASP A 60 -5.50 3.38 -8.62
N GLY A 61 -5.44 2.99 -7.34
CA GLY A 61 -5.51 3.89 -6.20
C GLY A 61 -4.20 4.66 -6.02
N PHE A 62 -3.78 5.43 -7.02
CA PHE A 62 -2.49 6.11 -7.03
C PHE A 62 -2.33 6.99 -5.78
N SER A 63 -1.24 6.77 -5.04
CA SER A 63 -0.98 7.45 -3.76
C SER A 63 -2.13 7.33 -2.74
N GLY A 64 -2.95 6.28 -2.84
CA GLY A 64 -4.17 6.10 -2.04
C GLY A 64 -3.92 6.11 -0.53
N TYR A 65 -2.77 5.59 -0.08
CA TYR A 65 -2.41 5.65 1.34
C TYR A 65 -2.28 7.09 1.86
N PHE A 66 -1.68 7.98 1.08
CA PHE A 66 -1.51 9.38 1.47
C PHE A 66 -2.83 10.18 1.53
N GLN A 67 -3.95 9.59 1.10
CA GLN A 67 -5.27 10.20 1.26
C GLN A 67 -5.89 9.88 2.62
N ILE A 68 -5.48 8.78 3.27
CA ILE A 68 -6.04 8.34 4.55
C ILE A 68 -5.36 9.08 5.70
N PRO A 69 -6.11 9.77 6.58
CA PRO A 69 -5.55 10.42 7.76
C PRO A 69 -5.11 9.39 8.81
N ILE A 70 -3.98 9.67 9.46
CA ILE A 70 -3.55 8.94 10.67
C ILE A 70 -4.22 9.60 11.87
N ASP A 71 -4.65 8.79 12.83
CA ASP A 71 -5.16 9.27 14.12
C ASP A 71 -4.15 10.26 14.74
N PRO A 72 -4.58 11.45 15.21
CA PRO A 72 -3.67 12.44 15.80
C PRO A 72 -2.73 11.88 16.88
N GLN A 73 -3.17 10.88 17.65
CA GLN A 73 -2.36 10.24 18.71
C GLN A 73 -1.28 9.30 18.16
N ASP A 74 -1.48 8.79 16.94
CA ASP A 74 -0.53 7.86 16.29
C ASP A 74 0.44 8.57 15.34
N GLN A 75 0.22 9.85 15.02
CA GLN A 75 1.09 10.61 14.11
C GLN A 75 2.55 10.65 14.60
N GLU A 76 2.76 10.83 15.91
CA GLU A 76 4.10 10.85 16.51
C GLU A 76 4.88 9.54 16.31
N LYS A 77 4.17 8.41 16.16
CA LYS A 77 4.80 7.10 15.94
C LYS A 77 5.41 6.99 14.54
N THR A 78 4.91 7.80 13.59
CA THR A 78 5.42 7.83 12.22
C THR A 78 6.57 8.81 12.02
N THR A 79 7.09 9.37 13.11
CA THR A 79 8.17 10.35 13.09
C THR A 79 9.43 9.77 12.46
N PHE A 80 10.09 10.57 11.62
CA PHE A 80 11.37 10.27 11.03
C PHE A 80 12.29 11.49 11.11
N THR A 81 13.60 11.22 11.17
CA THR A 81 14.63 12.26 11.20
C THR A 81 15.39 12.24 9.89
N CYS A 82 15.58 13.42 9.32
CA CYS A 82 16.46 13.66 8.19
C CYS A 82 17.38 14.86 8.49
N PRO A 83 18.39 15.16 7.65
CA PRO A 83 19.30 16.29 7.89
C PRO A 83 18.63 17.66 8.05
N TYR A 84 17.38 17.79 7.60
CA TYR A 84 16.60 19.03 7.67
C TYR A 84 15.72 19.14 8.92
N GLY A 85 15.66 18.09 9.74
CA GLY A 85 14.87 18.06 10.96
C GLY A 85 14.10 16.77 11.16
N THR A 86 13.22 16.82 12.15
CA THR A 86 12.34 15.70 12.53
C THR A 86 10.92 16.02 12.08
N PHE A 87 10.31 15.10 11.34
CA PHE A 87 8.99 15.26 10.74
C PHE A 87 8.11 14.06 11.06
N ALA A 88 6.80 14.28 11.16
CA ALA A 88 5.79 13.24 11.35
C ALA A 88 4.77 13.28 10.20
N TYR A 89 4.26 12.11 9.81
CA TYR A 89 3.24 12.03 8.79
C TYR A 89 1.85 12.30 9.38
N ARG A 90 1.08 13.16 8.69
CA ARG A 90 -0.36 13.37 8.98
C ARG A 90 -1.28 12.38 8.25
N ARG A 91 -0.75 11.78 7.18
CA ARG A 91 -1.44 10.84 6.28
C ARG A 91 -0.63 9.57 6.18
N MET A 92 -1.28 8.44 5.97
CA MET A 92 -0.67 7.12 6.06
C MET A 92 0.50 6.97 5.06
N PRO A 93 1.76 6.85 5.53
CA PRO A 93 2.90 6.62 4.67
C PRO A 93 2.97 5.14 4.23
N PHE A 94 3.74 4.91 3.17
CA PHE A 94 4.13 3.55 2.78
C PHE A 94 4.94 2.87 3.89
N ARG A 95 4.97 1.53 3.87
CA ARG A 95 5.71 0.63 4.77
C ARG A 95 5.15 0.42 6.18
N LEU A 96 4.01 1.02 6.54
CA LEU A 96 3.31 0.62 7.76
C LEU A 96 2.64 -0.75 7.58
N CYS A 97 2.80 -1.65 8.55
CA CYS A 97 2.28 -3.02 8.47
C CYS A 97 0.77 -3.09 8.28
N ASN A 98 0.01 -2.17 8.88
CA ASN A 98 -1.46 -2.13 8.82
C ASN A 98 -2.01 -1.20 7.73
N ALA A 99 -1.15 -0.62 6.88
CA ALA A 99 -1.60 0.28 5.82
C ALA A 99 -2.49 -0.39 4.77
N PRO A 100 -2.16 -1.59 4.24
CA PRO A 100 -3.01 -2.28 3.27
C PRO A 100 -4.40 -2.61 3.82
N GLY A 101 -4.48 -3.17 5.04
CA GLY A 101 -5.75 -3.53 5.66
C GLY A 101 -6.63 -2.31 5.96
N THR A 102 -6.03 -1.20 6.40
CA THR A 102 -6.74 0.07 6.60
C THR A 102 -7.25 0.65 5.29
N PHE A 103 -6.43 0.61 4.23
CA PHE A 103 -6.85 1.07 2.91
C PHE A 103 -8.01 0.25 2.36
N GLN A 104 -7.94 -1.07 2.46
CA GLN A 104 -9.02 -1.95 2.01
C GLN A 104 -10.32 -1.73 2.78
N ARG A 105 -10.29 -1.58 4.11
CA ARG A 105 -11.48 -1.20 4.89
C ARG A 105 -12.09 0.12 4.44
N CYS A 106 -11.25 1.12 4.17
CA CYS A 106 -11.69 2.41 3.66
C CYS A 106 -12.40 2.26 2.31
N MET A 107 -11.76 1.58 1.35
CA MET A 107 -12.33 1.35 0.02
C MET A 107 -13.62 0.53 0.09
N MET A 108 -13.67 -0.51 0.93
CA MET A 108 -14.90 -1.29 1.15
C MET A 108 -16.03 -0.45 1.73
N SER A 109 -15.74 0.48 2.63
CA SER A 109 -16.77 1.38 3.17
C SER A 109 -17.28 2.36 2.13
N ILE A 110 -16.41 2.86 1.25
CA ILE A 110 -16.78 3.85 0.22
C ILE A 110 -17.58 3.19 -0.90
N LEU A 111 -17.18 2.00 -1.34
CA LEU A 111 -17.73 1.32 -2.52
C LEU A 111 -18.63 0.12 -2.16
N HIS A 112 -19.10 0.05 -0.91
CA HIS A 112 -19.84 -1.10 -0.36
C HIS A 112 -21.06 -1.51 -1.21
N ASP A 113 -21.67 -0.56 -1.91
CA ASP A 113 -22.84 -0.73 -2.76
C ASP A 113 -22.53 -1.37 -4.11
N MET A 114 -21.30 -1.16 -4.61
CA MET A 114 -20.77 -1.63 -5.89
C MET A 114 -19.96 -2.92 -5.78
N ILE A 115 -19.35 -3.17 -4.61
CA ILE A 115 -18.55 -4.37 -4.36
C ILE A 115 -19.43 -5.62 -4.44
N GLU A 116 -18.87 -6.71 -4.95
CA GLU A 116 -19.55 -8.00 -5.24
C GLU A 116 -20.58 -7.96 -6.38
N LYS A 117 -20.88 -6.78 -6.94
CA LYS A 117 -21.83 -6.64 -8.06
C LYS A 117 -21.14 -6.22 -9.36
N ALA A 118 -20.33 -5.17 -9.29
CA ALA A 118 -19.70 -4.55 -10.45
C ALA A 118 -18.19 -4.34 -10.29
N MET A 119 -17.67 -4.44 -9.06
CA MET A 119 -16.27 -4.19 -8.75
C MET A 119 -15.78 -5.15 -7.67
N GLU A 120 -14.51 -5.51 -7.76
CA GLU A 120 -13.80 -6.25 -6.72
C GLU A 120 -12.54 -5.47 -6.33
N LEU A 121 -12.22 -5.45 -5.04
CA LEU A 121 -11.06 -4.76 -4.48
C LEU A 121 -9.90 -5.72 -4.29
N PHE A 122 -8.78 -5.44 -4.96
CA PHE A 122 -7.55 -6.21 -4.90
C PHE A 122 -6.54 -5.58 -3.92
#